data_AF-A0A9E0ZX36-F1
#
_entry.id   AF-A0A9E0ZX36-F1
#
_cell.length_a   1.000
_cell.length_b   1.000
_cell.length_c   1.000
_cell.angle_alpha   90.00
_cell.angle_beta   90.00
_cell.angle_gamma   90.00
#
_symmetry.space_group_name_H-M   'P 1'
#
loop_
_entity.id
_entity.type
_entity.pdbx_description
1 polymer ?
#
loop_
_entity_poly.entity_id
_entity_poly.type
_entity_poly.pdbx_seq_one_letter_code
_entity_poly.pdbx_strand_id
1 'polypeptide(L)' 'MTTQESAITYTKQKIEKWSALVKSCREGSCGALYAIQKLEMYQTILNALLQQKECTSL' A
#
# COMPACT_ATOMS: atom_id res chain seq x y z
N MET A 1 7.85 18.24 -5.88
CA MET A 1 6.71 17.30 -5.74
C MET A 1 5.94 17.72 -4.50
N THR A 2 4.62 17.83 -4.59
CA THR A 2 3.81 18.06 -3.38
C THR A 2 3.95 16.85 -2.46
N THR A 3 3.96 17.09 -1.16
CA THR A 3 4.09 16.06 -0.12
C THR A 3 3.09 14.90 -0.31
N GLN A 4 1.92 15.20 -0.88
CA GLN A 4 0.88 14.22 -1.21
C GLN A 4 1.24 13.30 -2.38
N GLU A 5 1.80 13.82 -3.48
CA GLU A 5 2.23 12.97 -4.61
C GLU A 5 3.39 12.05 -4.21
N SER A 6 4.30 12.56 -3.39
CA SER A 6 5.38 11.76 -2.81
C SER A 6 4.82 10.66 -1.88
N ALA A 7 3.81 10.96 -1.07
CA ALA A 7 3.15 9.97 -0.21
C ALA A 7 2.42 8.88 -1.02
N ILE A 8 1.71 9.25 -2.09
CA ILE A 8 1.06 8.31 -3.00
C ILE A 8 2.10 7.39 -3.66
N THR A 9 3.18 7.97 -4.18
CA THR A 9 4.24 7.22 -4.86
C THR A 9 4.92 6.23 -3.91
N TYR A 10 5.27 6.69 -2.71
CA TYR A 10 5.84 5.82 -1.67
C TYR A 10 4.90 4.68 -1.28
N THR A 11 3.61 4.97 -1.13
CA THR A 11 2.60 3.97 -0.79
C THR A 11 2.49 2.89 -1.88
N LYS A 12 2.49 3.29 -3.16
CA LYS A 12 2.51 2.34 -4.29
C LYS A 12 3.74 1.43 -4.26
N GLN A 13 4.93 1.99 -4.01
CA GLN A 13 6.16 1.20 -3.87
C GLN A 13 6.08 0.20 -2.71
N LYS A 14 5.42 0.54 -1.61
CA LYS A 14 5.20 -0.40 -0.49
C LYS A 14 4.24 -1.51 -0.88
N ILE A 15 3.15 -1.22 -1.57
CA ILE A 15 2.22 -2.23 -2.10
C ILE A 15 2.96 -3.23 -2.98
N GLU A 16 3.80 -2.76 -3.91
CA GLU A 16 4.60 -3.64 -4.77
C GLU A 16 5.52 -4.56 -3.96
N LYS A 17 6.25 -4.02 -2.98
CA LYS A 17 7.13 -4.80 -2.10
C LYS A 17 6.38 -5.86 -1.30
N TRP A 18 5.26 -5.50 -0.67
CA TRP A 18 4.48 -6.45 0.12
C TRP A 18 3.79 -7.50 -0.77
N SER A 19 3.30 -7.12 -1.95
CA SER A 19 2.74 -8.06 -2.93
C SER A 19 3.78 -9.08 -3.39
N ALA A 20 5.02 -8.66 -3.64
CA ALA A 20 6.12 -9.57 -3.92
C ALA A 20 6.42 -10.51 -2.74
N LEU A 21 6.40 -9.98 -1.51
CA LEU A 21 6.64 -10.78 -0.32
C LEU A 21 5.56 -11.85 -0.12
N VAL A 22 4.27 -11.50 -0.28
CA VAL A 22 3.14 -12.46 -0.23
C VAL A 22 3.38 -13.63 -1.19
N LYS A 23 3.83 -13.36 -2.41
CA LYS A 23 4.12 -14.39 -3.43
C LYS A 23 5.34 -15.25 -3.09
N SER A 24 6.32 -14.70 -2.37
CA SER A 24 7.53 -15.42 -1.97
C SER A 24 7.36 -16.27 -0.72
N CYS A 25 6.41 -15.92 0.15
CA CYS A 25 6.17 -16.65 1.39
C CYS A 25 5.44 -17.97 1.10
N ARG A 26 5.75 -19.00 1.89
CA ARG A 26 4.93 -20.23 1.92
C ARG A 26 3.50 -19.86 2.30
N GLU A 27 2.53 -20.34 1.54
CA GLU A 27 1.11 -20.11 1.81
C GLU A 27 0.73 -20.53 3.23
N GLY A 28 -0.09 -19.72 3.90
CA GLY A 28 -0.50 -19.94 5.29
C GLY A 28 0.58 -19.75 6.35
N SER A 29 1.83 -19.44 5.97
CA SER A 29 2.87 -19.11 6.95
C SER A 29 2.58 -17.77 7.65
N CYS A 30 3.11 -17.60 8.87
CA CYS A 30 3.03 -16.33 9.58
C CYS A 30 3.60 -15.16 8.75
N GLY A 31 4.65 -15.42 7.96
CA GLY A 31 5.22 -14.44 7.04
C GLY A 31 4.24 -14.04 5.92
N ALA A 32 3.53 -15.01 5.34
CA ALA A 32 2.49 -14.73 4.34
C ALA A 32 1.33 -13.94 4.94
N LEU A 33 0.81 -14.35 6.10
CA LEU A 33 -0.29 -13.66 6.78
C LEU A 33 0.07 -12.22 7.15
N TYR A 34 1.28 -12.01 7.66
CA TYR A 34 1.79 -10.67 7.97
C TYR A 34 1.97 -9.82 6.71
N ALA A 35 2.50 -10.40 5.62
CA ALA A 35 2.65 -9.71 4.35
C ALA A 35 1.29 -9.31 3.75
N ILE A 36 0.27 -10.18 3.85
CA ILE A 36 -1.11 -9.90 3.44
C ILE A 36 -1.69 -8.73 4.26
N GLN A 37 -1.59 -8.77 5.59
CA GLN A 37 -2.07 -7.66 6.43
C GLN A 37 -1.42 -6.33 6.08
N LYS A 38 -0.09 -6.33 5.82
CA LYS A 38 0.60 -5.10 5.41
C LYS A 38 0.16 -4.63 4.04
N LEU A 39 -0.06 -5.55 3.09
CA LEU A 39 -0.59 -5.21 1.76
C LEU A 39 -1.95 -4.53 1.85
N GLU A 40 -2.90 -5.11 2.60
CA GLU A 40 -4.25 -4.56 2.82
C GLU A 40 -4.21 -3.19 3.50
N MET A 41 -3.35 -3.02 4.51
CA MET A 41 -3.14 -1.73 5.18
C MET A 41 -2.66 -0.66 4.19
N TYR A 42 -1.68 -0.96 3.34
CA TYR A 42 -1.18 0.02 2.36
C TYR A 42 -2.18 0.30 1.24
N GLN A 43 -3.00 -0.66 0.84
CA GLN A 43 -4.12 -0.42 -0.09
C GLN A 43 -5.14 0.55 0.51
N THR A 44 -5.48 0.37 1.79
CA THR A 44 -6.38 1.28 2.51
C THR A 44 -5.81 2.71 2.57
N ILE A 45 -4.52 2.85 2.89
CA ILE A 45 -3.83 4.15 2.91
C ILE A 45 -3.85 4.79 1.51
N LEU A 46 -3.58 4.03 0.46
CA LEU A 46 -3.59 4.55 -0.91
C LEU A 46 -4.97 5.10 -1.29
N ASN A 47 -6.03 4.36 -0.97
CA ASN A 47 -7.40 4.81 -1.25
C ASN A 47 -7.72 6.12 -0.50
N ALA A 48 -7.35 6.23 0.78
CA ALA A 48 -7.53 7.46 1.54
C ALA A 48 -6.74 8.65 0.95
N LEU A 49 -5.50 8.43 0.52
CA LEU A 49 -4.67 9.47 -0.12
C LEU A 49 -5.25 9.93 -1.47
N LEU A 50 -5.83 9.02 -2.25
CA LEU A 50 -6.49 9.33 -3.51
C LEU A 50 -7.79 10.11 -3.28
N GLN A 51 -8.63 9.67 -2.34
CA GLN A 51 -9.84 10.40 -1.94
C GLN A 51 -9.52 11.81 -1.43
N GLN A 52 -8.47 11.95 -0.62
CA GLN A 52 -8.02 13.27 -0.18
C GLN A 52 -7.63 14.16 -1.36
N LYS A 53 -6.92 13.61 -2.36
CA LYS A 53 -6.50 14.36 -3.56
C LYS A 53 -7.70 14.89 -4.33
N GLU A 54 -8.70 14.04 -4.53
CA GLU A 54 -9.96 14.41 -5.19
C GLU A 54 -10.70 15.51 -4.41
N CYS A 55 -10.80 15.38 -3.08
CA CYS A 55 -11.48 16.36 -2.23
C CYS A 55 -10.78 17.73 -2.19
N THR A 56 -9.45 17.77 -2.26
CA THR A 56 -8.68 19.03 -2.32
C THR A 56 -8.60 19.65 -3.71
N SER A 57 -9.10 18.96 -4.74
CA SER A 57 -9.13 19.46 -6.12
C SER A 57 -10.48 20.10 -6.50
N LEU A 58 -11.44 20.13 -5.57
CA LEU A 58 -12.72 20.85 -5.65
C LEU A 58 -12.55 22.28 -5.12
#